data_AF-A0A536Z9U8-F1
#
_entry.id   AF-A0A536Z9U8-F1
#
_cell.length_a   1.000
_cell.length_b   1.000
_cell.length_c   1.000
_cell.angle_alpha   90.00
_cell.angle_beta   90.00
_cell.angle_gamma   90.00
#
_symmetry.space_group_name_H-M   'P 1'
#
loop_
_entity.id
_entity.type
_entity.pdbx_description
1 polymer ?
#
loop_
_entity_poly.entity_id
_entity_poly.type
_entity_poly.pdbx_seq_one_letter_code
_entity_poly.pdbx_strand_id
1 'polypeptide(L)' 'MAPRAHGVTQRFRLQTGGIVDRSRPLQFEFDGNGYEGYAGDTLASALLANGVHLV' A
#
# COMPACT_ATOMS: atom_id res chain seq x y z
N MET A 1 13.66 -11.82 14.29
CA MET A 1 13.28 -10.42 14.52
C MET A 1 12.18 -10.10 13.50
N ALA A 2 10.90 -10.22 13.89
CA ALA A 2 9.78 -10.11 12.95
C ALA A 2 9.23 -8.66 12.97
N PRO A 3 9.04 -8.00 11.82
CA PRO A 3 8.40 -6.69 11.80
C PRO A 3 6.93 -6.87 12.19
N ARG A 4 6.50 -6.14 13.22
CA ARG A 4 5.09 -6.07 13.60
C ARG A 4 4.41 -5.18 12.55
N ALA A 5 3.75 -5.79 11.57
CA ALA A 5 2.86 -5.09 10.66
C ALA A 5 1.66 -4.56 11.48
N HIS A 6 1.82 -3.37 12.06
CA HIS A 6 0.67 -2.59 12.49
C HIS A 6 -0.03 -2.16 11.23
N GLY A 7 -1.18 -2.78 10.95
CA GLY A 7 -1.97 -2.57 9.75
C GLY A 7 -2.16 -1.09 9.48
N VAL A 8 -1.39 -0.57 8.53
CA VAL A 8 -1.58 0.75 7.97
C VAL A 8 -2.82 0.61 7.12
N THR A 9 -3.99 0.91 7.72
CA THR A 9 -5.22 1.07 6.97
C THR A 9 -4.90 2.01 5.81
N GLN A 10 -5.11 1.56 4.58
CA GLN A 10 -4.93 2.31 3.33
C GLN A 10 -5.98 3.43 3.25
N ARG A 11 -5.92 4.38 4.19
CA ARG A 11 -6.97 5.39 4.47
C ARG A 11 -7.23 6.30 3.27
N PHE A 12 -6.25 6.42 2.40
CA PHE A 12 -6.32 7.23 1.20
C PHE A 12 -6.73 6.41 -0.03
N ARG A 13 -6.98 5.10 0.13
CA ARG A 13 -7.54 4.26 -0.93
C ARG A 13 -9.06 4.34 -0.95
N LEU A 14 -9.60 4.49 -2.15
CA LEU A 14 -11.04 4.41 -2.37
C LEU A 14 -11.57 3.00 -2.10
N GLN A 15 -12.72 2.92 -1.42
CA GLN A 15 -13.35 1.65 -1.06
C GLN A 15 -13.89 0.88 -2.28
N THR A 16 -14.01 1.50 -3.45
CA THR A 16 -14.37 0.87 -4.73
C THR A 16 -13.64 1.60 -5.88
N GLY A 17 -13.60 0.97 -7.06
CA GLY A 17 -12.88 1.50 -8.23
C GLY A 17 -11.37 1.24 -8.22
N GLY A 18 -10.69 1.77 -9.24
CA GLY A 18 -9.30 1.45 -9.56
C GLY A 18 -9.13 0.11 -10.27
N ILE A 19 -7.97 -0.10 -10.91
CA ILE A 19 -7.61 -1.34 -11.61
C ILE A 19 -6.60 -2.08 -10.74
N VAL A 20 -7.08 -2.63 -9.62
CA VAL A 20 -6.27 -3.44 -8.69
C VAL A 20 -7.03 -4.68 -8.28
N ASP A 21 -6.30 -5.77 -8.05
CA ASP A 21 -6.83 -7.01 -7.50
C ASP A 21 -6.66 -7.03 -5.98
N ARG A 22 -7.76 -6.69 -5.28
CA ARG A 22 -7.79 -6.59 -3.82
C ARG A 22 -7.80 -7.95 -3.11
N SER A 23 -7.97 -9.04 -3.84
CA SER A 23 -7.82 -10.39 -3.30
C SER A 23 -6.36 -10.82 -3.17
N ARG A 24 -5.44 -10.06 -3.78
CA ARG A 24 -4.00 -10.35 -3.83
C ARG A 24 -3.18 -9.23 -3.18
N PRO A 25 -3.13 -9.17 -1.84
CA PRO A 25 -2.27 -8.22 -1.14
C PRO A 25 -0.79 -8.53 -1.40
N LEU A 26 0.01 -7.47 -1.52
CA LEU A 26 1.45 -7.51 -1.69
C LEU A 26 2.10 -6.65 -0.60
N GLN A 27 3.19 -7.14 -0.03
CA GLN A 27 4.01 -6.37 0.91
C GLN A 27 5.27 -5.90 0.17
N PHE A 28 5.67 -4.65 0.40
CA PHE A 28 6.89 -4.08 -0.16
C PHE A 28 7.55 -3.11 0.83
N GLU A 29 8.81 -2.79 0.58
CA GLU A 29 9.56 -1.83 1.37
C GLU A 29 9.87 -0.59 0.51
N PHE A 30 9.77 0.59 1.12
CA PHE A 30 10.17 1.85 0.54
C PHE A 30 10.81 2.73 1.62
N ASP A 31 12.01 3.26 1.35
CA ASP A 31 12.81 4.02 2.32
C ASP A 31 12.95 3.34 3.70
N GLY A 32 13.18 2.02 3.72
CA GLY A 32 13.33 1.25 4.96
C GLY A 32 12.02 1.01 5.72
N ASN A 33 10.88 1.46 5.19
CA ASN A 33 9.56 1.30 5.80
C ASN A 33 8.71 0.29 5.02
N GLY A 34 8.02 -0.60 5.76
CA GLY A 34 7.13 -1.61 5.17
C GLY A 34 5.75 -1.04 4.84
N TYR A 35 5.24 -1.38 3.66
CA TYR A 35 3.95 -0.96 3.15
C TYR A 35 3.20 -2.12 2.49
N GLU A 36 1.88 -1.99 2.41
CA GLU A 36 1.02 -2.91 1.66
C GLU A 36 0.58 -2.28 0.33
N GLY A 37 0.29 -3.10 -0.67
CA GLY A 37 -0.39 -2.74 -1.90
C GLY A 37 -1.17 -3.93 -2.43
N TYR A 38 -1.74 -3.80 -3.62
CA TYR A 38 -2.47 -4.86 -4.30
C TYR A 38 -1.87 -5.15 -5.68
N ALA A 39 -2.04 -6.37 -6.17
CA ALA A 39 -1.63 -6.67 -7.54
C ALA A 39 -2.31 -5.72 -8.53
N GLY A 40 -1.53 -5.11 -9.43
CA GLY A 40 -1.99 -4.06 -10.34
C GLY A 40 -1.70 -2.63 -9.84
N ASP A 41 -1.29 -2.45 -8.59
CA ASP A 41 -0.74 -1.17 -8.15
C ASP A 41 0.57 -0.85 -8.89
N THR A 42 0.78 0.45 -9.10
CA THR A 42 2.13 1.00 -9.28
C THR A 42 2.72 1.33 -7.91
N LEU A 43 4.03 1.52 -7.83
CA LEU A 43 4.66 1.98 -6.57
C LEU A 43 4.03 3.29 -6.07
N ALA A 44 3.80 4.25 -6.96
CA ALA A 44 3.19 5.53 -6.60
C ALA A 44 1.76 5.39 -6.06
N SER A 45 0.90 4.59 -6.70
CA SER A 45 -0.49 4.40 -6.25
C SER A 45 -0.55 3.69 -4.90
N ALA A 46 0.32 2.72 -4.66
CA ALA A 46 0.43 2.06 -3.36
C ALA A 46 0.90 3.03 -2.28
N LEU A 47 1.93 3.84 -2.54
CA LEU A 47 2.43 4.84 -1.58
C LEU A 47 1.37 5.88 -1.22
N LEU A 48 0.67 6.44 -2.22
CA LEU A 48 -0.42 7.39 -1.99
C LEU A 48 -1.53 6.77 -1.13
N ALA A 49 -1.91 5.53 -1.42
CA ALA A 49 -2.93 4.83 -0.67
C ALA A 49 -2.55 4.60 0.81
N ASN A 50 -1.24 4.46 1.09
CA ASN A 50 -0.66 4.39 2.44
C ASN A 50 -0.44 5.78 3.08
N GLY A 51 -0.78 6.87 2.38
CA GLY A 51 -0.66 8.24 2.91
C GLY A 51 0.71 8.89 2.72
N VAL A 52 1.55 8.34 1.85
CA VAL A 52 2.82 8.97 1.48
C VAL A 52 2.57 9.93 0.31
N HIS A 53 2.76 11.23 0.57
CA HIS A 53 2.68 12.29 -0.43
C HIS A 53 4.06 12.90 -0.59
N LEU A 54 4.69 12.68 -1.74
CA LEU A 54 5.98 13.28 -2.09
C LEU A 54 5.69 14.65 -2.75
N VAL A 55 6.27 15.72 -2.22
CA VAL A 55 6.17 17.10 -2.74
C VAL A 55 7.51 17.58 -3.27
#